data_AF-A0A831WXH2-F1
#
_entry.id   AF-A0A831WXH2-F1
#
_cell.length_a   1.000
_cell.length_b   1.000
_cell.length_c   1.000
_cell.angle_alpha   90.00
_cell.angle_beta   90.00
_cell.angle_gamma   90.00
#
_symmetry.space_group_name_H-M   'P 1'
#
loop_
_entity.id
_entity.type
_entity.pdbx_description
1 polymer ?
#
loop_
_entity_poly.entity_id
_entity_poly.type
_entity_poly.pdbx_seq_one_letter_code
_entity_poly.pdbx_strand_id
1 'polypeptide(L)'
;EFLDELARALEQRRNARMAVAAAAADADALSRAVAEAVRTQQEQELLRSSAEKARTDRLTFLAARDFMTQKLDEALRETDALTLQRLRQACQRIGPDSSDGEIHLLGMQYLEALHPDVYRTQAVRVEFPRAAVEKTLQDFAELRSAYASGEAELFQQAAARFLATLDEVGDAELRRTASRTIPAELLLNRTQPFRWSWVVMLAAGAAFLISLNTGWRTPYWFGWGLFVLSLLGQVFGLSLRIVVAGRAPVGNMYETVVFVAFLAAVFALVLEAIYRRTVIALTGAAVGTLGLVLADQLPLALDPRISPLVPVLRSNFWLTVHVLTIVASYAGASLAWGLGNVSLGLLAFGRPQRDTLRTLALFTYRAMQIAVVLLALGTVLGAWWASEAWGRYWGWDPKEVGALIALVCYVIPLHARYAGWIKDFGLAVAAVLCYAAIILSWYVINFVIAAGLHSYGFSGGGGEWVLLAGLINLEWVLIATWLIQRRQAAAAA
;
A
#
# COMPACT_ATOMS: atom_id res chain seq x y z
N GLU A 1 24.06 -17.93 44.07
CA GLU A 1 23.48 -16.65 44.58
C GLU A 1 22.16 -16.28 43.89
N PHE A 2 22.11 -15.70 42.69
CA PHE A 2 20.82 -15.31 42.05
C PHE A 2 19.80 -16.47 41.92
N LEU A 3 20.28 -17.68 41.60
CA LEU A 3 19.43 -18.88 41.49
C LEU A 3 18.99 -19.44 42.85
N ASP A 4 19.78 -19.24 43.91
CA ASP A 4 19.42 -19.63 45.28
C ASP A 4 18.46 -18.62 45.93
N GLU A 5 18.55 -17.35 45.53
CA GLU A 5 17.55 -16.32 45.82
C GLU A 5 16.23 -16.60 45.09
N LEU A 6 16.30 -17.06 43.83
CA LEU A 6 15.12 -17.43 43.05
C LEU A 6 14.41 -18.66 43.63
N ALA A 7 15.14 -19.69 44.05
CA ALA A 7 14.59 -20.88 44.70
C ALA A 7 13.91 -20.53 46.04
N ARG A 8 14.57 -19.71 46.88
CA ARG A 8 13.99 -19.21 48.14
C ARG A 8 12.76 -18.33 47.94
N ALA A 9 12.74 -17.50 46.88
CA ALA A 9 11.60 -16.67 46.51
C ALA A 9 10.39 -17.48 45.99
N LEU A 10 10.64 -18.60 45.31
CA LEU A 10 9.60 -19.52 44.84
C LEU A 10 8.98 -20.32 46.00
N GLU A 11 9.77 -20.71 46.98
CA GLU A 11 9.31 -21.42 48.18
C GLU A 11 8.53 -20.49 49.14
N GLN A 12 9.00 -19.25 49.34
CA GLN A 12 8.25 -18.20 50.04
C GLN A 12 6.91 -17.87 49.36
N ARG A 13 6.84 -17.88 48.02
CA ARG A 13 5.60 -17.65 47.27
C ARG A 13 4.61 -18.82 47.34
N ARG A 14 5.08 -20.06 47.47
CA ARG A 14 4.22 -21.23 47.74
C ARG A 14 3.55 -21.09 49.12
N ASN A 15 4.31 -20.66 50.13
CA ASN A 15 3.81 -20.49 51.50
C ASN A 15 2.90 -19.24 51.64
N ALA A 16 3.21 -18.13 50.93
CA ALA A 16 2.37 -16.94 50.89
C ALA A 16 1.03 -17.17 50.18
N ARG A 17 0.98 -18.04 49.14
CA ARG A 17 -0.29 -18.43 48.48
C ARG A 17 -1.22 -19.24 49.39
N MET A 18 -0.67 -20.05 50.30
CA MET A 18 -1.47 -20.73 51.32
C MET A 18 -2.00 -19.77 52.40
N ALA A 19 -1.28 -18.68 52.70
CA ALA A 19 -1.73 -17.63 53.62
C ALA A 19 -2.75 -16.66 53.00
N VAL A 20 -2.61 -16.31 51.71
CA VAL A 20 -3.53 -15.40 50.99
C VAL A 20 -4.88 -16.07 50.69
N ALA A 21 -4.91 -17.39 50.51
CA ALA A 21 -6.17 -18.16 50.48
C ALA A 21 -6.91 -18.14 51.83
N ALA A 22 -6.22 -17.83 52.94
CA ALA A 22 -6.78 -17.72 54.28
C ALA A 22 -7.04 -16.28 54.75
N ALA A 23 -6.56 -15.25 54.04
CA ALA A 23 -6.60 -13.85 54.49
C ALA A 23 -7.28 -12.90 53.49
N ALA A 24 -8.41 -13.33 52.90
CA ALA A 24 -9.37 -12.46 52.22
C ALA A 24 -10.15 -11.59 53.23
N ALA A 25 -9.46 -10.77 54.01
CA ALA A 25 -10.08 -9.84 54.95
C ALA A 25 -9.29 -8.52 55.05
N ASP A 26 -9.91 -7.47 54.52
CA ASP A 26 -9.74 -6.05 54.85
C ASP A 26 -8.89 -5.14 53.91
N ALA A 27 -9.61 -4.38 53.07
CA ALA A 27 -9.10 -3.38 52.13
C ALA A 27 -8.85 -2.00 52.78
N ASP A 28 -9.31 -1.78 54.03
CA ASP A 28 -9.20 -0.49 54.71
C ASP A 28 -7.82 -0.23 55.32
N ALA A 29 -6.95 -1.24 55.40
CA ALA A 29 -5.56 -1.08 55.83
C ALA A 29 -4.68 -0.43 54.73
N LEU A 30 -4.95 -0.75 53.46
CA LEU A 30 -4.17 -0.24 52.33
C LEU A 30 -4.49 1.24 52.05
N SER A 31 -5.75 1.64 52.21
CA SER A 31 -6.22 3.02 52.07
C SER A 31 -5.56 3.97 53.09
N ARG A 32 -5.42 3.52 54.35
CA ARG A 32 -4.81 4.31 55.43
C ARG A 32 -3.30 4.52 55.24
N ALA A 33 -2.58 3.50 54.77
CA ALA A 33 -1.14 3.59 54.53
C ALA A 33 -0.76 4.55 53.38
N VAL A 34 -1.63 4.68 52.37
CA VAL A 34 -1.40 5.60 51.23
C VAL A 34 -1.71 7.05 51.59
N ALA A 35 -2.70 7.28 52.46
CA ALA A 35 -3.04 8.63 52.95
C ALA A 35 -1.96 9.23 53.86
N GLU A 36 -1.19 8.38 54.55
CA GLU A 36 -0.14 8.81 55.48
C GLU A 36 1.19 9.19 54.79
N ALA A 37 1.38 8.75 53.54
CA ALA A 37 2.65 8.84 52.82
C ALA A 37 2.82 10.09 51.92
N VAL A 38 1.78 10.90 51.70
CA VAL A 38 1.83 12.05 50.75
C VAL A 38 1.63 13.36 51.49
N ARG A 39 2.71 14.16 51.62
CA ARG A 39 2.74 15.37 52.46
C ARG A 39 2.78 16.71 51.72
N THR A 40 2.81 16.76 50.39
CA THR A 40 2.83 18.04 49.67
C THR A 40 1.72 18.19 48.61
N GLN A 41 1.17 19.41 48.50
CA GLN A 41 0.06 19.75 47.61
C GLN A 41 0.41 19.57 46.12
N GLN A 42 1.69 19.68 45.78
CA GLN A 42 2.21 19.52 44.42
C GLN A 42 2.25 18.03 43.98
N GLU A 43 2.49 17.11 44.91
CA GLU A 43 2.41 15.66 44.66
C GLU A 43 0.97 15.17 44.50
N GLN A 44 0.01 15.81 45.19
CA GLN A 44 -1.41 15.52 45.06
C GLN A 44 -1.98 15.93 43.68
N GLU A 45 -1.50 17.02 43.10
CA GLU A 45 -1.89 17.47 41.74
C GLU A 45 -1.23 16.64 40.63
N LEU A 46 0.05 16.24 40.81
CA LEU A 46 0.74 15.32 39.91
C LEU A 46 0.13 13.93 39.91
N LEU A 47 -0.31 13.43 41.07
CA LEU A 47 -1.05 12.16 41.18
C LEU A 47 -2.44 12.26 40.57
N ARG A 48 -3.16 13.38 40.69
CA ARG A 48 -4.47 13.57 40.03
C ARG A 48 -4.35 13.63 38.51
N SER A 49 -3.39 14.39 37.97
CA SER A 49 -3.18 14.49 36.52
C SER A 49 -2.65 13.18 35.91
N SER A 50 -1.80 12.46 36.64
CA SER A 50 -1.32 11.13 36.26
C SER A 50 -2.41 10.07 36.40
N ALA A 51 -3.32 10.19 37.38
CA ALA A 51 -4.46 9.30 37.55
C ALA A 51 -5.53 9.52 36.48
N GLU A 52 -5.82 10.76 36.06
CA GLU A 52 -6.72 11.03 34.93
C GLU A 52 -6.15 10.54 33.60
N LYS A 53 -4.86 10.78 33.36
CA LYS A 53 -4.16 10.28 32.17
C LYS A 53 -4.07 8.74 32.16
N ALA A 54 -3.87 8.12 33.33
CA ALA A 54 -3.88 6.66 33.49
C ALA A 54 -5.28 6.04 33.55
N ARG A 55 -6.34 6.81 33.79
CA ARG A 55 -7.73 6.31 33.74
C ARG A 55 -8.21 6.12 32.31
N THR A 56 -7.60 6.82 31.35
CA THR A 56 -8.02 6.77 29.94
C THR A 56 -7.33 5.62 29.18
N ASP A 57 -6.09 5.24 29.50
CA ASP A 57 -5.30 4.27 28.71
C ASP A 57 -4.62 3.12 29.51
N ARG A 58 -5.28 2.47 30.50
CA ARG A 58 -4.61 1.44 31.34
C ARG A 58 -5.23 0.03 31.38
N LEU A 59 -6.32 -0.24 30.65
CA LEU A 59 -6.94 -1.58 30.66
C LEU A 59 -6.41 -2.55 29.58
N THR A 60 -5.70 -2.09 28.55
CA THR A 60 -5.28 -2.95 27.42
C THR A 60 -3.91 -3.60 27.61
N PHE A 61 -2.96 -2.96 28.31
CA PHE A 61 -1.60 -3.51 28.46
C PHE A 61 -1.46 -4.55 29.58
N LEU A 62 -2.11 -4.33 30.73
CA LEU A 62 -2.03 -5.26 31.87
C LEU A 62 -2.89 -6.52 31.64
N ALA A 63 -4.06 -6.38 31.00
CA ALA A 63 -4.88 -7.52 30.60
C ALA A 63 -4.23 -8.36 29.49
N ALA A 64 -3.57 -7.73 28.51
CA ALA A 64 -2.81 -8.44 27.48
C ALA A 64 -1.59 -9.16 28.06
N ARG A 65 -0.87 -8.54 29.00
CA ARG A 65 0.26 -9.17 29.70
C ARG A 65 -0.21 -10.35 30.56
N ASP A 66 -1.26 -10.19 31.35
CA ASP A 66 -1.75 -11.25 32.25
C ASP A 66 -2.39 -12.40 31.44
N PHE A 67 -3.07 -12.11 30.33
CA PHE A 67 -3.58 -13.12 29.37
C PHE A 67 -2.46 -13.89 28.66
N MET A 68 -1.42 -13.20 28.18
CA MET A 68 -0.24 -13.83 27.56
C MET A 68 0.56 -14.66 28.57
N THR A 69 0.66 -14.21 29.82
CA THR A 69 1.34 -14.95 30.90
C THR A 69 0.56 -16.19 31.30
N GLN A 70 -0.78 -16.11 31.33
CA GLN A 70 -1.67 -17.23 31.60
C GLN A 70 -1.66 -18.28 30.46
N LYS A 71 -1.64 -17.84 29.20
CA LYS A 71 -1.52 -18.73 28.02
C LYS A 71 -0.14 -19.37 27.90
N LEU A 72 0.91 -18.66 28.29
CA LEU A 72 2.28 -19.18 28.39
C LEU A 72 2.40 -20.24 29.50
N ASP A 73 1.80 -19.99 30.67
CA ASP A 73 1.72 -20.94 31.79
C ASP A 73 0.87 -22.18 31.48
N GLU A 74 -0.07 -22.09 30.54
CA GLU A 74 -0.95 -23.18 30.08
C GLU A 74 -0.23 -24.02 28.99
N ALA A 75 0.46 -23.37 28.05
CA ALA A 75 1.27 -24.02 27.01
C ALA A 75 2.51 -24.76 27.58
N LEU A 76 3.12 -24.21 28.64
CA LEU A 76 4.23 -24.85 29.37
C LEU A 76 3.78 -26.07 30.19
N ARG A 77 2.47 -26.26 30.43
CA ARG A 77 1.92 -27.45 31.10
C ARG A 77 1.64 -28.61 30.14
N GLU A 78 1.53 -28.36 28.83
CA GLU A 78 1.10 -29.37 27.84
C GLU A 78 2.20 -29.92 26.93
N THR A 79 3.46 -29.45 27.01
CA THR A 79 4.52 -29.93 26.11
C THR A 79 5.59 -30.78 26.80
N ASP A 80 5.78 -31.99 26.26
CA ASP A 80 6.77 -32.99 26.67
C ASP A 80 8.17 -32.38 26.90
N ALA A 81 8.82 -32.85 27.97
CA ALA A 81 10.12 -32.38 28.48
C ALA A 81 11.24 -32.25 27.43
N LEU A 82 11.11 -32.96 26.30
CA LEU A 82 12.06 -32.95 25.18
C LEU A 82 12.06 -31.61 24.41
N THR A 83 10.91 -30.94 24.28
CA THR A 83 10.78 -29.65 23.57
C THR A 83 11.42 -28.52 24.38
N LEU A 84 11.19 -28.54 25.70
CA LEU A 84 11.81 -27.63 26.67
C LEU A 84 13.33 -27.81 26.77
N GLN A 85 13.82 -29.04 26.65
CA GLN A 85 15.26 -29.34 26.62
C GLN A 85 15.94 -28.82 25.34
N ARG A 86 15.29 -28.94 24.18
CA ARG A 86 15.79 -28.42 22.90
C ARG A 86 15.84 -26.90 22.86
N LEU A 87 14.81 -26.23 23.39
CA LEU A 87 14.78 -24.77 23.55
C LEU A 87 15.89 -24.27 24.48
N ARG A 88 16.12 -24.96 25.60
CA ARG A 88 17.24 -24.64 26.51
C ARG A 88 18.61 -24.82 25.85
N GLN A 89 18.81 -25.88 25.08
CA GLN A 89 20.08 -26.10 24.36
C GLN A 89 20.30 -25.09 23.23
N ALA A 90 19.23 -24.68 22.53
CA ALA A 90 19.30 -23.65 21.49
C ALA A 90 19.67 -22.27 22.08
N CYS A 91 19.04 -21.88 23.20
CA CYS A 91 19.35 -20.61 23.87
C CYS A 91 20.77 -20.55 24.47
N GLN A 92 21.38 -21.71 24.79
CA GLN A 92 22.76 -21.78 25.29
C GLN A 92 23.84 -21.49 24.22
N ARG A 93 23.49 -21.48 22.93
CA ARG A 93 24.44 -21.27 21.81
C ARG A 93 24.46 -19.85 21.23
N ILE A 94 23.67 -18.93 21.77
CA ILE A 94 23.42 -17.62 21.14
C ILE A 94 24.45 -16.58 21.59
N GLY A 95 25.28 -16.12 20.65
CA GLY A 95 25.86 -14.78 20.66
C GLY A 95 24.93 -13.76 19.98
N PRO A 96 25.15 -12.45 20.14
CA PRO A 96 24.19 -11.38 19.84
C PRO A 96 23.80 -11.19 18.36
N ASP A 97 24.37 -11.94 17.42
CA ASP A 97 23.97 -11.94 16.01
C ASP A 97 23.52 -13.35 15.61
N SER A 98 22.22 -13.58 15.50
CA SER A 98 21.68 -14.81 14.89
C SER A 98 20.41 -14.51 14.10
N SER A 99 20.62 -14.14 12.85
CA SER A 99 19.67 -14.30 11.73
C SER A 99 19.56 -15.78 11.33
N ASP A 100 19.54 -16.67 12.32
CA ASP A 100 19.67 -18.11 12.11
C ASP A 100 18.30 -18.73 11.89
N GLY A 101 18.13 -19.40 10.75
CA GLY A 101 16.85 -19.95 10.28
C GLY A 101 16.19 -20.92 11.26
N GLU A 102 16.99 -21.56 12.14
CA GLU A 102 16.50 -22.44 13.20
C GLU A 102 15.65 -21.71 14.26
N ILE A 103 15.99 -20.47 14.63
CA ILE A 103 15.25 -19.71 15.66
C ILE A 103 13.89 -19.28 15.11
N HIS A 104 13.83 -18.91 13.83
CA HIS A 104 12.58 -18.59 13.15
C HIS A 104 11.67 -19.83 13.03
N LEU A 105 12.25 -20.98 12.71
CA LEU A 105 11.52 -22.26 12.62
C LEU A 105 10.97 -22.71 13.99
N LEU A 106 11.77 -22.59 15.06
CA LEU A 106 11.35 -22.89 16.42
C LEU A 106 10.26 -21.93 16.93
N GLY A 107 10.35 -20.65 16.57
CA GLY A 107 9.31 -19.66 16.86
C GLY A 107 7.99 -19.96 16.14
N MET A 108 8.05 -20.41 14.89
CA MET A 108 6.86 -20.83 14.13
C MET A 108 6.22 -22.09 14.71
N GLN A 109 7.02 -23.10 15.07
CA GLN A 109 6.52 -24.34 15.72
C GLN A 109 5.87 -24.05 17.08
N TYR A 110 6.41 -23.10 17.82
CA TYR A 110 5.84 -22.63 19.09
C TYR A 110 4.51 -21.89 18.89
N LEU A 111 4.39 -21.06 17.84
CA LEU A 111 3.16 -20.34 17.51
C LEU A 111 2.06 -21.27 16.95
N GLU A 112 2.42 -22.30 16.17
CA GLU A 112 1.50 -23.35 15.71
C GLU A 112 0.94 -24.17 16.88
N ALA A 113 1.77 -24.47 17.89
CA ALA A 113 1.35 -25.19 19.09
C ALA A 113 0.40 -24.35 19.98
N LEU A 114 0.60 -23.03 20.05
CA LEU A 114 -0.21 -22.10 20.84
C LEU A 114 -1.57 -21.75 20.21
N HIS A 115 -1.64 -21.75 18.87
CA HIS A 115 -2.83 -21.34 18.12
C HIS A 115 -3.25 -22.39 17.09
N PRO A 116 -3.53 -23.64 17.50
CA PRO A 116 -3.82 -24.75 16.60
C PRO A 116 -5.07 -24.51 15.75
N ASP A 117 -6.00 -23.67 16.20
CA ASP A 117 -7.22 -23.32 15.48
C ASP A 117 -6.98 -22.30 14.34
N VAL A 118 -5.96 -21.44 14.47
CA VAL A 118 -5.57 -20.43 13.47
C VAL A 118 -4.77 -21.07 12.34
N TYR A 119 -3.90 -22.03 12.68
CA TYR A 119 -3.09 -22.80 11.73
C TYR A 119 -3.75 -24.12 11.30
N ARG A 120 -5.02 -24.34 11.68
CA ARG A 120 -5.81 -25.55 11.34
C ARG A 120 -6.20 -25.66 9.87
N THR A 121 -5.91 -24.64 9.06
CA THR A 121 -6.20 -24.68 7.62
C THR A 121 -5.21 -25.61 6.92
N GLN A 122 -5.58 -26.91 6.91
CA GLN A 122 -4.95 -27.97 6.14
C GLN A 122 -3.47 -28.22 6.42
N ALA A 123 -3.09 -28.42 7.69
CA ALA A 123 -1.96 -29.27 7.98
C ALA A 123 -2.34 -30.73 7.68
N VAL A 124 -2.42 -31.09 6.41
CA VAL A 124 -2.02 -32.44 6.02
C VAL A 124 -0.64 -32.58 6.65
N ARG A 125 -0.43 -33.52 7.58
CA ARG A 125 0.93 -33.90 7.99
C ARG A 125 1.60 -34.39 6.71
N VAL A 126 2.25 -33.50 5.98
CA VAL A 126 3.11 -33.87 4.87
C VAL A 126 4.33 -34.45 5.53
N GLU A 127 4.40 -35.77 5.58
CA GLU A 127 5.60 -36.48 6.00
C GLU A 127 6.77 -35.92 5.21
N PHE A 128 7.86 -35.54 5.90
CA PHE A 128 9.04 -35.01 5.23
C PHE A 128 9.54 -36.06 4.22
N PRO A 129 9.54 -35.77 2.90
CA PRO A 129 9.74 -36.78 1.89
C PRO A 129 11.24 -37.11 1.77
N ARG A 130 11.79 -37.83 2.75
CA ARG A 130 13.24 -38.13 2.86
C ARG A 130 13.82 -38.69 1.57
N ALA A 131 13.16 -39.68 0.97
CA ALA A 131 13.60 -40.29 -0.27
C ALA A 131 13.67 -39.28 -1.43
N ALA A 132 12.72 -38.36 -1.50
CA ALA A 132 12.66 -37.32 -2.53
C ALA A 132 13.78 -36.28 -2.34
N VAL A 133 14.05 -35.89 -1.09
CA VAL A 133 15.14 -34.97 -0.74
C VAL A 133 16.50 -35.61 -0.98
N GLU A 134 16.70 -36.86 -0.56
CA GLU A 134 17.94 -37.61 -0.79
C GLU A 134 18.25 -37.74 -2.29
N LYS A 135 17.25 -38.09 -3.10
CA LYS A 135 17.38 -38.14 -4.57
C LYS A 135 17.75 -36.78 -5.15
N THR A 136 17.09 -35.71 -4.70
CA THR A 136 17.38 -34.33 -5.15
C THR A 136 18.82 -33.92 -4.82
N LEU A 137 19.31 -34.25 -3.61
CA LEU A 137 20.68 -33.95 -3.20
C LEU A 137 21.72 -34.76 -3.97
N GLN A 138 21.41 -36.02 -4.31
CA GLN A 138 22.27 -36.86 -5.15
C GLN A 138 22.38 -36.29 -6.56
N ASP A 139 21.26 -35.98 -7.21
CA ASP A 139 21.26 -35.42 -8.56
C ASP A 139 21.94 -34.04 -8.61
N PHE A 140 21.80 -33.23 -7.55
CA PHE A 140 22.54 -31.96 -7.44
C PHE A 140 24.05 -32.18 -7.30
N ALA A 141 24.47 -33.21 -6.55
CA ALA A 141 25.89 -33.55 -6.42
C ALA A 141 26.48 -34.02 -7.76
N GLU A 142 25.73 -34.77 -8.55
CA GLU A 142 26.10 -35.17 -9.92
C GLU A 142 26.17 -33.96 -10.87
N LEU A 143 25.21 -33.04 -10.79
CA LEU A 143 25.25 -31.79 -11.56
C LEU A 143 26.50 -30.97 -11.24
N ARG A 144 26.85 -30.86 -9.95
CA ARG A 144 28.03 -30.13 -9.50
C ARG A 144 29.33 -30.79 -9.97
N SER A 145 29.42 -32.12 -9.95
CA SER A 145 30.60 -32.84 -10.43
C SER A 145 30.74 -32.72 -11.95
N ALA A 146 29.63 -32.80 -12.69
CA ALA A 146 29.60 -32.61 -14.15
C ALA A 146 29.93 -31.16 -14.56
N TYR A 147 29.54 -30.16 -13.77
CA TYR A 147 29.98 -28.78 -13.99
C TYR A 147 31.49 -28.63 -13.76
N ALA A 148 32.02 -29.26 -12.71
CA ALA A 148 33.43 -29.21 -12.36
C ALA A 148 34.34 -29.94 -13.36
N SER A 149 33.83 -30.95 -14.09
CA SER A 149 34.60 -31.65 -15.12
C SER A 149 34.77 -30.85 -16.42
N GLY A 150 33.95 -29.81 -16.65
CA GLY A 150 33.99 -28.98 -17.86
C GLY A 150 33.42 -29.65 -19.11
N GLU A 151 32.84 -30.86 -18.99
CA GLU A 151 32.25 -31.59 -20.11
C GLU A 151 30.78 -31.20 -20.32
N ALA A 152 30.50 -30.50 -21.42
CA ALA A 152 29.17 -29.94 -21.70
C ALA A 152 28.05 -31.00 -21.80
N GLU A 153 28.35 -32.17 -22.36
CA GLU A 153 27.36 -33.24 -22.54
C GLU A 153 26.97 -33.89 -21.21
N LEU A 154 27.95 -34.17 -20.34
CA LEU A 154 27.71 -34.65 -18.97
C LEU A 154 26.92 -33.63 -18.15
N PHE A 155 27.24 -32.35 -18.27
CA PHE A 155 26.51 -31.29 -17.59
C PHE A 155 25.05 -31.21 -18.06
N GLN A 156 24.79 -31.28 -19.37
CA GLN A 156 23.43 -31.28 -19.90
C GLN A 156 22.61 -32.48 -19.41
N GLN A 157 23.20 -33.68 -19.39
CA GLN A 157 22.52 -34.88 -18.90
C GLN A 157 22.24 -34.81 -17.40
N ALA A 158 23.21 -34.38 -16.60
CA ALA A 158 23.04 -34.22 -15.15
C ALA A 158 22.02 -33.11 -14.81
N ALA A 159 22.02 -32.00 -15.58
CA ALA A 159 21.04 -30.93 -15.43
C ALA A 159 19.62 -31.41 -15.77
N ALA A 160 19.45 -32.18 -16.84
CA ALA A 160 18.16 -32.75 -17.21
C ALA A 160 17.63 -33.71 -16.14
N ARG A 161 18.48 -34.57 -15.55
CA ARG A 161 18.09 -35.45 -14.44
C ARG A 161 17.69 -34.68 -13.19
N PHE A 162 18.52 -33.70 -12.78
CA PHE A 162 18.23 -32.88 -11.62
C PHE A 162 16.91 -32.12 -11.76
N LEU A 163 16.65 -31.54 -12.95
CA LEU A 163 15.37 -30.88 -13.25
C LEU A 163 14.20 -31.87 -13.24
N ALA A 164 14.37 -33.09 -13.79
CA ALA A 164 13.33 -34.12 -13.76
C ALA A 164 13.00 -34.59 -12.34
N THR A 165 13.99 -34.69 -11.46
CA THR A 165 13.77 -35.02 -10.05
C THR A 165 13.10 -33.87 -9.32
N LEU A 166 13.52 -32.63 -9.53
CA LEU A 166 12.80 -31.47 -8.99
C LEU A 166 11.35 -31.43 -9.47
N ASP A 167 11.10 -31.81 -10.72
CA ASP A 167 9.76 -31.96 -11.26
C ASP A 167 8.99 -33.06 -10.52
N GLU A 168 9.57 -34.23 -10.24
CA GLU A 168 8.89 -35.30 -9.48
C GLU A 168 8.56 -34.90 -8.03
N VAL A 169 9.50 -34.22 -7.35
CA VAL A 169 9.39 -33.85 -5.94
C VAL A 169 8.49 -32.63 -5.72
N GLY A 170 8.44 -31.68 -6.66
CA GLY A 170 7.64 -30.47 -6.52
C GLY A 170 6.15 -30.77 -6.41
N ASP A 171 5.42 -30.01 -5.58
CA ASP A 171 3.95 -30.15 -5.49
C ASP A 171 3.32 -30.00 -6.89
N ALA A 172 2.40 -30.88 -7.26
CA ALA A 172 1.66 -30.80 -8.53
C ALA A 172 0.86 -29.48 -8.64
N GLU A 173 0.49 -28.89 -7.51
CA GLU A 173 -0.13 -27.56 -7.39
C GLU A 173 0.89 -26.44 -7.71
N LEU A 174 2.08 -26.50 -7.12
CA LEU A 174 3.18 -25.55 -7.39
C LEU A 174 3.64 -25.64 -8.85
N ARG A 175 3.71 -26.84 -9.43
CA ARG A 175 4.03 -27.07 -10.85
C ARG A 175 2.97 -26.48 -11.78
N ARG A 176 1.69 -26.73 -11.52
CA ARG A 176 0.59 -26.13 -12.31
C ARG A 176 0.62 -24.61 -12.23
N THR A 177 0.90 -24.06 -11.05
CA THR A 177 1.01 -22.61 -10.86
C THR A 177 2.23 -22.05 -11.60
N ALA A 178 3.42 -22.62 -11.39
CA ALA A 178 4.67 -22.23 -12.05
C ALA A 178 4.59 -22.33 -13.59
N SER A 179 3.96 -23.38 -14.12
CA SER A 179 3.78 -23.57 -15.57
C SER A 179 2.95 -22.49 -16.25
N ARG A 180 2.08 -21.79 -15.49
CA ARG A 180 1.27 -20.67 -15.98
C ARG A 180 1.92 -19.32 -15.68
N THR A 181 2.52 -19.16 -14.50
CA THR A 181 3.10 -17.88 -14.05
C THR A 181 4.41 -17.56 -14.74
N ILE A 182 5.32 -18.53 -14.90
CA ILE A 182 6.64 -18.28 -15.51
C ILE A 182 6.53 -17.79 -16.96
N PRO A 183 5.72 -18.41 -17.85
CA PRO A 183 5.56 -17.89 -19.21
C PRO A 183 4.89 -16.52 -19.24
N ALA A 184 3.92 -16.26 -18.36
CA ALA A 184 3.25 -14.97 -18.27
C ALA A 184 4.20 -13.86 -17.80
N GLU A 185 5.05 -14.15 -16.80
CA GLU A 185 6.09 -13.24 -16.31
C GLU A 185 7.14 -12.97 -17.38
N LEU A 186 7.61 -14.01 -18.08
CA LEU A 186 8.55 -13.87 -19.19
C LEU A 186 7.95 -13.03 -20.32
N LEU A 187 6.67 -13.24 -20.65
CA LEU A 187 5.96 -12.44 -21.65
C LEU A 187 5.83 -10.98 -21.20
N LEU A 188 5.45 -10.73 -19.95
CA LEU A 188 5.36 -9.38 -19.37
C LEU A 188 6.70 -8.64 -19.46
N ASN A 189 7.80 -9.31 -19.06
CA ASN A 189 9.13 -8.73 -19.04
C ASN A 189 9.72 -8.53 -20.44
N ARG A 190 9.42 -9.42 -21.40
CA ARG A 190 9.86 -9.28 -22.80
C ARG A 190 9.09 -8.22 -23.57
N THR A 191 7.78 -8.18 -23.40
CA THR A 191 6.91 -7.27 -24.16
C THR A 191 6.86 -5.87 -23.57
N GLN A 192 7.16 -5.70 -22.28
CA GLN A 192 7.19 -4.41 -21.58
C GLN A 192 5.96 -3.54 -21.93
N PRO A 193 4.73 -4.04 -21.71
CA PRO A 193 3.53 -3.45 -22.28
C PRO A 193 3.29 -2.01 -21.83
N PHE A 194 3.64 -1.66 -20.60
CA PHE A 194 3.50 -0.29 -20.08
C PHE A 194 4.43 0.71 -20.76
N ARG A 195 5.63 0.27 -21.16
CA ARG A 195 6.59 1.11 -21.90
C ARG A 195 6.04 1.49 -23.28
N TRP A 196 5.60 0.49 -24.05
CA TRP A 196 4.99 0.75 -25.35
C TRP A 196 3.67 1.49 -25.24
N SER A 197 2.90 1.23 -24.18
CA SER A 197 1.64 1.94 -23.95
C SER A 197 1.84 3.45 -23.79
N TRP A 198 2.88 3.91 -23.07
CA TRP A 198 3.13 5.34 -22.93
C TRP A 198 3.65 5.97 -24.22
N VAL A 199 4.47 5.26 -25.00
CA VAL A 199 4.94 5.73 -26.33
C VAL A 199 3.74 5.92 -27.27
N VAL A 200 2.84 4.95 -27.32
CA VAL A 200 1.62 5.01 -28.15
C VAL A 200 0.66 6.09 -27.63
N MET A 201 0.52 6.24 -26.30
CA MET A 201 -0.30 7.29 -25.70
C MET A 201 0.23 8.70 -26.00
N LEU A 202 1.56 8.87 -25.96
CA LEU A 202 2.21 10.12 -26.33
C LEU A 202 1.96 10.47 -27.80
N ALA A 203 2.05 9.48 -28.69
CA ALA A 203 1.72 9.66 -30.10
C ALA A 203 0.23 10.02 -30.31
N ALA A 204 -0.68 9.43 -29.52
CA ALA A 204 -2.09 9.80 -29.51
C ALA A 204 -2.28 11.28 -29.08
N GLY A 205 -1.59 11.71 -28.01
CA GLY A 205 -1.57 13.10 -27.56
C GLY A 205 -1.07 14.06 -28.63
N ALA A 206 0.01 13.72 -29.32
CA ALA A 206 0.53 14.51 -30.44
C ALA A 206 -0.47 14.61 -31.60
N ALA A 207 -1.13 13.51 -31.96
CA ALA A 207 -2.17 13.51 -32.98
C ALA A 207 -3.38 14.39 -32.60
N PHE A 208 -3.80 14.38 -31.33
CA PHE A 208 -4.85 15.28 -30.84
C PHE A 208 -4.42 16.76 -30.84
N LEU A 209 -3.17 17.06 -30.48
CA LEU A 209 -2.63 18.42 -30.60
C LEU A 209 -2.66 18.91 -32.05
N ILE A 210 -2.23 18.08 -33.00
CA ILE A 210 -2.28 18.40 -34.44
C ILE A 210 -3.73 18.63 -34.87
N SER A 211 -4.66 17.77 -34.44
CA SER A 211 -6.09 17.92 -34.77
C SER A 211 -6.66 19.24 -34.24
N LEU A 212 -6.31 19.65 -33.01
CA LEU A 212 -6.75 20.90 -32.43
C LEU A 212 -6.20 22.13 -33.18
N ASN A 213 -4.95 22.06 -33.67
CA ASN A 213 -4.31 23.18 -34.36
C ASN A 213 -4.72 23.30 -35.85
N THR A 214 -4.98 22.17 -36.51
CA THR A 214 -5.29 22.13 -37.97
C THR A 214 -6.78 22.05 -38.28
N GLY A 215 -7.60 21.60 -37.33
CA GLY A 215 -9.03 21.30 -37.55
C GLY A 215 -9.29 20.06 -38.40
N TRP A 216 -8.25 19.33 -38.81
CA TRP A 216 -8.40 18.14 -39.66
C TRP A 216 -8.99 16.97 -38.88
N ARG A 217 -9.85 16.19 -39.56
CA ARG A 217 -10.49 15.00 -38.96
C ARG A 217 -9.60 13.76 -39.01
N THR A 218 -8.60 13.70 -39.89
CA THR A 218 -7.71 12.54 -40.00
C THR A 218 -6.81 12.36 -38.77
N PRO A 219 -6.15 13.39 -38.19
CA PRO A 219 -5.35 13.22 -36.99
C PRO A 219 -6.21 12.93 -35.76
N TYR A 220 -7.47 13.37 -35.75
CA TYR A 220 -8.43 13.04 -34.68
C TYR A 220 -8.70 11.53 -34.62
N TRP A 221 -9.11 10.93 -35.74
CA TRP A 221 -9.40 9.49 -35.79
C TRP A 221 -8.14 8.64 -35.58
N PHE A 222 -7.00 9.09 -36.11
CA PHE A 222 -5.71 8.46 -35.86
C PHE A 222 -5.34 8.50 -34.37
N GLY A 223 -5.49 9.67 -33.72
CA GLY A 223 -5.27 9.83 -32.28
C GLY A 223 -6.19 8.94 -31.44
N TRP A 224 -7.45 8.81 -31.82
CA TRP A 224 -8.40 7.89 -31.18
C TRP A 224 -7.97 6.43 -31.30
N GLY A 225 -7.54 6.00 -32.49
CA GLY A 225 -7.03 4.65 -32.72
C GLY A 225 -5.80 4.34 -31.86
N LEU A 226 -4.84 5.27 -31.78
CA LEU A 226 -3.67 5.14 -30.92
C LEU A 226 -4.03 5.14 -29.43
N PHE A 227 -4.96 5.98 -29.00
CA PHE A 227 -5.39 6.04 -27.60
C PHE A 227 -5.99 4.69 -27.15
N VAL A 228 -6.88 4.11 -27.97
CA VAL A 228 -7.46 2.79 -27.70
C VAL A 228 -6.39 1.71 -27.75
N LEU A 229 -5.45 1.76 -28.70
CA LEU A 229 -4.33 0.82 -28.78
C LEU A 229 -3.47 0.85 -27.50
N SER A 230 -3.18 2.05 -26.97
CA SER A 230 -2.48 2.19 -25.69
C SER A 230 -3.28 1.60 -24.52
N LEU A 231 -4.60 1.84 -24.46
CA LEU A 231 -5.45 1.23 -23.43
C LEU A 231 -5.45 -0.30 -23.52
N LEU A 232 -5.50 -0.88 -24.72
CA LEU A 232 -5.40 -2.33 -24.90
C LEU A 232 -4.05 -2.86 -24.44
N GLY A 233 -2.95 -2.14 -24.70
CA GLY A 233 -1.63 -2.47 -24.18
C GLY A 233 -1.58 -2.45 -22.65
N GLN A 234 -2.22 -1.47 -22.01
CA GLN A 234 -2.32 -1.39 -20.55
C GLN A 234 -3.17 -2.51 -19.97
N VAL A 235 -4.32 -2.83 -20.59
CA VAL A 235 -5.16 -3.97 -20.19
C VAL A 235 -4.38 -5.28 -20.30
N PHE A 236 -3.63 -5.47 -21.39
CA PHE A 236 -2.78 -6.64 -21.58
C PHE A 236 -1.71 -6.75 -20.48
N GLY A 237 -0.99 -5.66 -20.18
CA GLY A 237 0.01 -5.64 -19.11
C GLY A 237 -0.57 -5.87 -17.72
N LEU A 238 -1.69 -5.23 -17.39
CA LEU A 238 -2.40 -5.43 -16.12
C LEU A 238 -2.93 -6.86 -15.99
N SER A 239 -3.45 -7.45 -17.06
CA SER A 239 -3.95 -8.83 -17.07
C SER A 239 -2.82 -9.82 -16.80
N LEU A 240 -1.67 -9.67 -17.48
CA LEU A 240 -0.51 -10.51 -17.22
C LEU A 240 -0.03 -10.39 -15.77
N ARG A 241 -0.02 -9.17 -15.23
CA ARG A 241 0.34 -8.95 -13.82
C ARG A 241 -0.63 -9.61 -12.84
N ILE A 242 -1.94 -9.57 -13.11
CA ILE A 242 -2.94 -10.26 -12.29
C ILE A 242 -2.69 -11.78 -12.32
N VAL A 243 -2.38 -12.33 -13.49
CA VAL A 243 -2.06 -13.76 -13.65
C VAL A 243 -0.79 -14.15 -12.87
N VAL A 244 0.26 -13.33 -12.96
CA VAL A 244 1.53 -13.62 -12.26
C VAL A 244 1.41 -13.42 -10.75
N ALA A 245 0.75 -12.35 -10.30
CA ALA A 245 0.64 -12.01 -8.89
C ALA A 245 -0.48 -12.78 -8.16
N GLY A 246 -1.49 -13.29 -8.87
CA GLY A 246 -2.66 -13.94 -8.29
C GLY A 246 -3.60 -13.01 -7.51
N ARG A 247 -3.53 -11.69 -7.79
CA ARG A 247 -4.23 -10.64 -7.03
C ARG A 247 -4.46 -9.39 -7.88
N ALA A 248 -5.28 -8.47 -7.38
CA ALA A 248 -5.50 -7.17 -8.00
C ALA A 248 -4.20 -6.34 -8.10
N PRO A 249 -4.03 -5.52 -9.16
CA PRO A 249 -2.78 -4.82 -9.47
C PRO A 249 -2.70 -3.48 -8.72
N VAL A 250 -2.77 -3.51 -7.39
CA VAL A 250 -2.65 -2.34 -6.48
C VAL A 250 -1.91 -2.67 -5.18
N GLY A 251 -1.04 -3.68 -5.21
CA GLY A 251 -0.26 -4.14 -4.06
C GLY A 251 0.97 -3.29 -3.73
N ASN A 252 1.44 -2.46 -4.67
CA ASN A 252 2.55 -1.54 -4.46
C ASN A 252 2.32 -0.21 -5.19
N MET A 253 3.27 0.73 -5.04
CA MET A 253 3.18 2.05 -5.63
C MET A 253 3.21 2.04 -7.15
N TYR A 254 4.12 1.27 -7.75
CA TYR A 254 4.21 1.14 -9.21
C TYR A 254 2.85 0.69 -9.76
N GLU A 255 2.28 -0.36 -9.16
CA GLU A 255 0.98 -0.91 -9.53
C GLU A 255 -0.12 0.13 -9.43
N THR A 256 -0.11 0.91 -8.34
CA THR A 256 -1.05 2.04 -8.16
C THR A 256 -0.91 3.09 -9.24
N VAL A 257 0.31 3.55 -9.56
CA VAL A 257 0.56 4.61 -10.57
C VAL A 257 0.11 4.16 -11.95
N VAL A 258 0.44 2.92 -12.33
CA VAL A 258 0.00 2.35 -13.61
C VAL A 258 -1.52 2.23 -13.66
N PHE A 259 -2.16 1.78 -12.58
CA PHE A 259 -3.62 1.68 -12.51
C PHE A 259 -4.31 3.04 -12.56
N VAL A 260 -3.74 4.06 -11.91
CA VAL A 260 -4.23 5.46 -11.97
C VAL A 260 -4.12 6.01 -13.39
N ALA A 261 -2.98 5.79 -14.07
CA ALA A 261 -2.80 6.23 -15.46
C ALA A 261 -3.82 5.57 -16.41
N PHE A 262 -4.06 4.28 -16.24
CA PHE A 262 -5.07 3.54 -16.98
C PHE A 262 -6.47 4.10 -16.76
N LEU A 263 -6.92 4.21 -15.50
CA LEU A 263 -8.27 4.71 -15.21
C LEU A 263 -8.45 6.18 -15.58
N ALA A 264 -7.42 7.01 -15.45
CA ALA A 264 -7.49 8.42 -15.87
C ALA A 264 -7.70 8.52 -17.38
N ALA A 265 -7.01 7.68 -18.15
CA ALA A 265 -7.21 7.57 -19.59
C ALA A 265 -8.61 7.04 -19.94
N VAL A 266 -9.12 6.04 -19.22
CA VAL A 266 -10.50 5.54 -19.40
C VAL A 266 -11.53 6.63 -19.11
N PHE A 267 -11.42 7.34 -17.99
CA PHE A 267 -12.33 8.43 -17.64
C PHE A 267 -12.28 9.56 -18.67
N ALA A 268 -11.09 9.92 -19.15
CA ALA A 268 -10.94 10.90 -20.22
C ALA A 268 -11.61 10.44 -21.51
N LEU A 269 -11.45 9.17 -21.88
CA LEU A 269 -12.06 8.60 -23.08
C LEU A 269 -13.59 8.58 -22.99
N VAL A 270 -14.14 8.19 -21.83
CA VAL A 270 -15.60 8.18 -21.59
C VAL A 270 -16.15 9.61 -21.64
N LEU A 271 -15.51 10.56 -20.98
CA LEU A 271 -15.92 11.97 -21.03
C LEU A 271 -15.79 12.54 -22.44
N GLU A 272 -14.75 12.20 -23.20
CA GLU A 272 -14.64 12.62 -24.60
C GLU A 272 -15.72 11.99 -25.47
N ALA A 273 -16.05 10.71 -25.28
CA ALA A 273 -17.10 10.05 -26.05
C ALA A 273 -18.49 10.67 -25.82
N ILE A 274 -18.75 11.14 -24.59
CA ILE A 274 -20.00 11.83 -24.22
C ILE A 274 -20.02 13.26 -24.74
N TYR A 275 -18.97 14.04 -24.47
CA TYR A 275 -18.96 15.48 -24.72
C TYR A 275 -18.36 15.90 -26.07
N ARG A 276 -17.71 14.96 -26.78
CA ARG A 276 -17.10 15.14 -28.11
C ARG A 276 -16.13 16.31 -28.18
N ARG A 277 -15.26 16.43 -27.16
CA ARG A 277 -14.23 17.49 -27.07
C ARG A 277 -12.83 16.88 -26.98
N THR A 278 -12.05 17.05 -28.05
CA THR A 278 -10.67 16.55 -28.19
C THR A 278 -9.75 16.98 -27.06
N VAL A 279 -9.97 18.15 -26.44
CA VAL A 279 -9.16 18.62 -25.31
C VAL A 279 -9.23 17.65 -24.11
N ILE A 280 -10.34 16.94 -23.91
CA ILE A 280 -10.45 15.92 -22.84
C ILE A 280 -9.51 14.74 -23.14
N ALA A 281 -9.56 14.21 -24.36
CA ALA A 281 -8.72 13.09 -24.77
C ALA A 281 -7.23 13.48 -24.76
N LEU A 282 -6.90 14.71 -25.18
CA LEU A 282 -5.55 15.24 -25.06
C LEU A 282 -5.08 15.28 -23.60
N THR A 283 -5.90 15.80 -22.69
CA THR A 283 -5.56 15.84 -21.26
C THR A 283 -5.42 14.44 -20.68
N GLY A 284 -6.31 13.52 -21.03
CA GLY A 284 -6.22 12.11 -20.65
C GLY A 284 -4.93 11.45 -21.16
N ALA A 285 -4.55 11.73 -22.40
CA ALA A 285 -3.31 11.23 -22.99
C ALA A 285 -2.09 11.81 -22.27
N ALA A 286 -2.10 13.10 -21.93
CA ALA A 286 -1.01 13.74 -21.20
C ALA A 286 -0.86 13.17 -19.77
N VAL A 287 -1.96 13.06 -19.02
CA VAL A 287 -1.96 12.50 -17.65
C VAL A 287 -1.57 11.02 -17.66
N GLY A 288 -2.15 10.24 -18.57
CA GLY A 288 -1.84 8.81 -18.71
C GLY A 288 -0.39 8.57 -19.13
N THR A 289 0.12 9.35 -20.10
CA THR A 289 1.54 9.29 -20.50
C THR A 289 2.44 9.64 -19.33
N LEU A 290 2.16 10.73 -18.61
CA LEU A 290 2.96 11.15 -17.46
C LEU A 290 3.03 10.04 -16.40
N GLY A 291 1.89 9.45 -16.02
CA GLY A 291 1.87 8.37 -15.04
C GLY A 291 2.66 7.14 -15.46
N LEU A 292 2.51 6.69 -16.71
CA LEU A 292 3.24 5.53 -17.22
C LEU A 292 4.75 5.81 -17.42
N VAL A 293 5.12 7.02 -17.84
CA VAL A 293 6.53 7.44 -17.93
C VAL A 293 7.16 7.46 -16.56
N LEU A 294 6.48 8.01 -15.54
CA LEU A 294 6.98 7.97 -14.16
C LEU A 294 7.20 6.52 -13.69
N ALA A 295 6.24 5.62 -13.96
CA ALA A 295 6.36 4.22 -13.61
C ALA A 295 7.55 3.51 -14.31
N ASP A 296 7.81 3.83 -15.59
CA ASP A 296 8.89 3.20 -16.37
C ASP A 296 10.28 3.82 -16.09
N GLN A 297 10.34 5.12 -15.82
CA GLN A 297 11.61 5.88 -15.74
C GLN A 297 12.13 6.09 -14.31
N LEU A 298 11.32 5.82 -13.28
CA LEU A 298 11.72 5.96 -11.87
C LEU A 298 11.67 4.62 -11.11
N PRO A 299 12.34 3.54 -11.58
CA PRO A 299 12.26 2.22 -10.95
C PRO A 299 12.82 2.18 -9.52
N LEU A 300 13.68 3.14 -9.15
CA LEU A 300 14.20 3.28 -7.79
C LEU A 300 13.13 3.78 -6.80
N ALA A 301 12.20 4.60 -7.27
CA ALA A 301 11.09 5.11 -6.44
C ALA A 301 9.81 4.26 -6.62
N LEU A 302 9.63 3.65 -7.79
CA LEU A 302 8.49 2.83 -8.17
C LEU A 302 8.97 1.44 -8.58
N ASP A 303 9.21 0.56 -7.61
CA ASP A 303 9.71 -0.80 -7.86
C ASP A 303 8.69 -1.62 -8.70
N PRO A 304 9.04 -2.05 -9.92
CA PRO A 304 8.15 -2.84 -10.77
C PRO A 304 8.08 -4.32 -10.37
N ARG A 305 8.87 -4.79 -9.40
CA ARG A 305 8.87 -6.20 -8.98
C ARG A 305 7.56 -6.58 -8.30
N ILE A 306 7.13 -7.82 -8.55
CA ILE A 306 5.97 -8.41 -7.89
C ILE A 306 6.47 -9.07 -6.60
N SER A 307 6.24 -8.39 -5.48
CA SER A 307 6.63 -8.87 -4.15
C SER A 307 5.44 -9.49 -3.41
N PRO A 308 5.69 -10.41 -2.47
CA PRO A 308 4.67 -10.90 -1.55
C PRO A 308 4.03 -9.74 -0.78
N LEU A 309 2.72 -9.82 -0.60
CA LEU A 309 1.98 -8.83 0.18
C LEU A 309 2.24 -8.97 1.68
N VAL A 310 2.27 -7.84 2.36
CA VAL A 310 2.19 -7.78 3.84
C VAL A 310 0.89 -8.45 4.31
N PRO A 311 0.88 -9.08 5.51
CA PRO A 311 -0.22 -9.96 5.94
C PRO A 311 -1.62 -9.37 5.80
N VAL A 312 -1.81 -8.11 6.19
CA VAL A 312 -3.10 -7.41 6.12
C VAL A 312 -3.61 -7.19 4.69
N LEU A 313 -2.72 -7.07 3.70
CA LEU A 313 -3.08 -6.90 2.29
C LEU A 313 -3.40 -8.25 1.60
N ARG A 314 -3.13 -9.39 2.24
CA ARG A 314 -3.34 -10.72 1.62
C ARG A 314 -4.81 -11.06 1.40
N SER A 315 -5.75 -10.33 2.01
CA SER A 315 -7.17 -10.44 1.66
C SER A 315 -7.42 -9.86 0.27
N ASN A 316 -7.47 -10.75 -0.73
CA ASN A 316 -7.80 -10.38 -2.10
C ASN A 316 -9.16 -9.67 -2.22
N PHE A 317 -10.10 -9.97 -1.31
CA PHE A 317 -11.40 -9.30 -1.27
C PHE A 317 -11.25 -7.80 -0.97
N TRP A 318 -10.59 -7.44 0.13
CA TRP A 318 -10.43 -6.03 0.52
C TRP A 318 -9.48 -5.27 -0.39
N LEU A 319 -8.41 -5.94 -0.85
CA LEU A 319 -7.52 -5.38 -1.86
C LEU A 319 -8.28 -5.01 -3.14
N THR A 320 -9.25 -5.83 -3.55
CA THR A 320 -10.06 -5.56 -4.74
C THR A 320 -11.12 -4.50 -4.47
N VAL A 321 -11.92 -4.64 -3.41
CA VAL A 321 -13.10 -3.79 -3.21
C VAL A 321 -12.72 -2.41 -2.67
N HIS A 322 -11.90 -2.34 -1.62
CA HIS A 322 -11.52 -1.06 -1.02
C HIS A 322 -10.41 -0.38 -1.81
N VAL A 323 -9.27 -1.07 -2.02
CA VAL A 323 -8.06 -0.41 -2.55
C VAL A 323 -8.25 0.01 -4.01
N LEU A 324 -8.88 -0.82 -4.87
CA LEU A 324 -9.18 -0.36 -6.24
C LEU A 324 -10.14 0.83 -6.25
N THR A 325 -11.14 0.86 -5.37
CA THR A 325 -12.12 1.96 -5.32
C THR A 325 -11.46 3.26 -4.89
N ILE A 326 -10.65 3.26 -3.82
CA ILE A 326 -9.97 4.47 -3.37
C ILE A 326 -8.91 4.94 -4.38
N VAL A 327 -8.18 4.01 -5.02
CA VAL A 327 -7.19 4.37 -6.06
C VAL A 327 -7.88 4.86 -7.34
N ALA A 328 -9.05 4.35 -7.68
CA ALA A 328 -9.85 4.88 -8.79
C ALA A 328 -10.26 6.35 -8.57
N SER A 329 -10.42 6.79 -7.31
CA SER A 329 -10.61 8.21 -7.02
C SER A 329 -9.40 9.07 -7.43
N TYR A 330 -8.18 8.54 -7.30
CA TYR A 330 -6.95 9.23 -7.66
C TYR A 330 -6.86 9.44 -9.19
N ALA A 331 -7.43 8.52 -9.97
CA ALA A 331 -7.57 8.68 -11.41
C ALA A 331 -8.49 9.86 -11.78
N GLY A 332 -9.68 9.95 -11.17
CA GLY A 332 -10.58 11.11 -11.35
C GLY A 332 -9.93 12.42 -10.91
N ALA A 333 -9.21 12.39 -9.79
CA ALA A 333 -8.45 13.51 -9.25
C ALA A 333 -7.31 13.96 -10.19
N SER A 334 -6.57 13.01 -10.77
CA SER A 334 -5.48 13.29 -11.71
C SER A 334 -5.99 13.88 -13.04
N LEU A 335 -7.16 13.44 -13.51
CA LEU A 335 -7.81 14.02 -14.68
C LEU A 335 -8.30 15.45 -14.39
N ALA A 336 -8.89 15.70 -13.22
CA ALA A 336 -9.27 17.04 -12.79
C ALA A 336 -8.04 17.97 -12.68
N TRP A 337 -6.93 17.47 -12.14
CA TRP A 337 -5.65 18.18 -12.09
C TRP A 337 -5.15 18.53 -13.50
N GLY A 338 -5.17 17.59 -14.44
CA GLY A 338 -4.79 17.84 -15.82
C GLY A 338 -5.65 18.92 -16.48
N LEU A 339 -6.99 18.83 -16.33
CA LEU A 339 -7.92 19.80 -16.90
C LEU A 339 -7.79 21.19 -16.26
N GLY A 340 -7.51 21.24 -14.95
CA GLY A 340 -7.17 22.46 -14.23
C GLY A 340 -5.92 23.13 -14.79
N ASN A 341 -4.84 22.36 -14.99
CA ASN A 341 -3.60 22.86 -15.59
C ASN A 341 -3.78 23.37 -17.01
N VAL A 342 -4.53 22.65 -17.86
CA VAL A 342 -4.87 23.13 -19.21
C VAL A 342 -5.63 24.45 -19.14
N SER A 343 -6.60 24.58 -18.23
CA SER A 343 -7.37 25.81 -18.05
C SER A 343 -6.49 26.98 -17.62
N LEU A 344 -5.61 26.77 -16.64
CA LEU A 344 -4.67 27.79 -16.16
C LEU A 344 -3.65 28.19 -17.24
N GLY A 345 -3.10 27.22 -17.99
CA GLY A 345 -2.16 27.49 -19.07
C GLY A 345 -2.80 28.31 -20.20
N LEU A 346 -4.03 27.96 -20.60
CA LEU A 346 -4.78 28.74 -21.60
C LEU A 346 -5.06 30.17 -21.12
N LEU A 347 -5.39 30.35 -19.84
CA LEU A 347 -5.62 31.68 -19.27
C LEU A 347 -4.33 32.51 -19.13
N ALA A 348 -3.22 31.89 -18.73
CA ALA A 348 -1.95 32.56 -18.52
C ALA A 348 -1.27 32.97 -19.84
N PHE A 349 -1.28 32.08 -20.83
CA PHE A 349 -0.53 32.27 -22.09
C PHE A 349 -1.41 32.57 -23.30
N GLY A 350 -2.65 32.10 -23.33
CA GLY A 350 -3.55 32.26 -24.47
C GLY A 350 -4.57 33.39 -24.33
N ARG A 351 -5.51 33.46 -25.28
CA ARG A 351 -6.76 34.24 -25.19
C ARG A 351 -7.94 33.31 -25.48
N PRO A 352 -8.26 32.39 -24.57
CA PRO A 352 -9.25 31.36 -24.82
C PRO A 352 -10.64 31.97 -24.95
N GLN A 353 -11.45 31.41 -25.84
CA GLN A 353 -12.86 31.76 -25.93
C GLN A 353 -13.58 31.39 -24.62
N ARG A 354 -14.58 32.19 -24.23
CA ARG A 354 -15.34 31.97 -23.00
C ARG A 354 -15.99 30.59 -22.96
N ASP A 355 -16.47 30.11 -24.10
CA ASP A 355 -17.11 28.79 -24.18
C ASP A 355 -16.13 27.64 -23.97
N THR A 356 -14.88 27.78 -24.42
CA THR A 356 -13.81 26.82 -24.15
C THR A 356 -13.51 26.72 -22.65
N LEU A 357 -13.42 27.86 -21.96
CA LEU A 357 -13.19 27.89 -20.52
C LEU A 357 -14.34 27.30 -19.72
N ARG A 358 -15.59 27.63 -20.10
CA ARG A 358 -16.79 27.05 -19.47
C ARG A 358 -16.84 25.54 -19.66
N THR A 359 -16.48 25.07 -20.85
CA THR A 359 -16.41 23.65 -21.19
C THR A 359 -15.34 22.94 -20.37
N LEU A 360 -14.15 23.50 -20.25
CA LEU A 360 -13.10 22.97 -19.39
C LEU A 360 -13.51 22.95 -17.91
N ALA A 361 -14.10 24.04 -17.42
CA ALA A 361 -14.61 24.12 -16.05
C ALA A 361 -15.69 23.06 -15.78
N LEU A 362 -16.58 22.80 -16.74
CA LEU A 362 -17.55 21.70 -16.63
C LEU A 362 -16.85 20.36 -16.50
N PHE A 363 -15.85 20.07 -17.32
CA PHE A 363 -15.14 18.79 -17.27
C PHE A 363 -14.31 18.63 -16.00
N THR A 364 -13.63 19.68 -15.56
CA THR A 364 -12.93 19.71 -14.28
C THR A 364 -13.91 19.41 -13.14
N TYR A 365 -15.09 20.05 -13.15
CA TYR A 365 -16.14 19.80 -12.16
C TYR A 365 -16.59 18.33 -12.18
N ARG A 366 -16.84 17.75 -13.37
CA ARG A 366 -17.24 16.34 -13.52
C ARG A 366 -16.14 15.37 -13.04
N ALA A 367 -14.89 15.62 -13.38
CA ALA A 367 -13.77 14.79 -12.93
C ALA A 367 -13.59 14.86 -11.40
N MET A 368 -13.76 16.05 -10.79
CA MET A 368 -13.78 16.20 -9.33
C MET A 368 -14.96 15.47 -8.68
N GLN A 369 -16.15 15.45 -9.31
CA GLN A 369 -17.29 14.67 -8.82
C GLN A 369 -17.00 13.16 -8.81
N ILE A 370 -16.39 12.63 -9.89
CA ILE A 370 -15.96 11.23 -9.95
C ILE A 370 -14.98 10.94 -8.82
N ALA A 371 -13.98 11.82 -8.61
CA ALA A 371 -13.01 11.67 -7.53
C ALA A 371 -13.71 11.64 -6.15
N VAL A 372 -14.62 12.56 -5.85
CA VAL A 372 -15.32 12.61 -4.56
C VAL A 372 -16.17 11.38 -4.30
N VAL A 373 -16.94 10.92 -5.29
CA VAL A 373 -17.80 9.74 -5.14
C VAL A 373 -16.97 8.50 -4.81
N LEU A 374 -15.90 8.28 -5.57
CA LEU A 374 -15.02 7.13 -5.36
C LEU A 374 -14.18 7.26 -4.09
N LEU A 375 -13.76 8.47 -3.73
CA LEU A 375 -13.00 8.72 -2.50
C LEU A 375 -13.87 8.52 -1.27
N ALA A 376 -15.12 9.02 -1.28
CA ALA A 376 -16.06 8.81 -0.18
C ALA A 376 -16.40 7.32 -0.01
N LEU A 377 -16.73 6.64 -1.12
CA LEU A 377 -17.01 5.20 -1.11
C LEU A 377 -15.79 4.41 -0.64
N GLY A 378 -14.61 4.74 -1.16
CA GLY A 378 -13.34 4.14 -0.78
C GLY A 378 -13.06 4.31 0.72
N THR A 379 -13.26 5.50 1.27
CA THR A 379 -13.08 5.77 2.72
C THR A 379 -14.04 4.95 3.58
N VAL A 380 -15.31 4.81 3.18
CA VAL A 380 -16.29 3.97 3.91
C VAL A 380 -15.90 2.49 3.84
N LEU A 381 -15.52 1.99 2.66
CA LEU A 381 -15.03 0.62 2.50
C LEU A 381 -13.73 0.37 3.30
N GLY A 382 -12.91 1.40 3.44
CA GLY A 382 -11.68 1.36 4.24
C GLY A 382 -11.99 1.23 5.72
N ALA A 383 -12.96 2.00 6.22
CA ALA A 383 -13.43 1.88 7.59
C ALA A 383 -14.02 0.47 7.88
N TRP A 384 -14.71 -0.14 6.92
CA TRP A 384 -15.18 -1.52 7.09
C TRP A 384 -13.99 -2.49 7.17
N TRP A 385 -13.07 -2.42 6.21
CA TRP A 385 -11.88 -3.26 6.22
C TRP A 385 -11.06 -3.12 7.51
N ALA A 386 -10.94 -1.90 8.03
CA ALA A 386 -10.31 -1.60 9.31
C ALA A 386 -10.92 -2.39 10.47
N SER A 387 -12.25 -2.49 10.50
CA SER A 387 -12.96 -3.28 11.50
C SER A 387 -12.60 -4.77 11.42
N GLU A 388 -12.39 -5.31 10.23
CA GLU A 388 -11.98 -6.70 10.05
C GLU A 388 -10.49 -6.93 10.34
N ALA A 389 -9.62 -5.95 10.05
CA ALA A 389 -8.19 -6.07 10.23
C ALA A 389 -7.73 -5.91 11.69
N TRP A 390 -8.32 -4.98 12.45
CA TRP A 390 -7.91 -4.68 13.84
C TRP A 390 -9.08 -4.36 14.78
N GLY A 391 -10.31 -4.73 14.43
CA GLY A 391 -11.46 -4.72 15.35
C GLY A 391 -12.10 -3.36 15.62
N ARG A 392 -11.78 -2.33 14.82
CA ARG A 392 -12.43 -0.99 14.89
C ARG A 392 -12.56 -0.34 13.52
N TYR A 393 -13.66 0.39 13.31
CA TYR A 393 -13.93 1.07 12.04
C TYR A 393 -13.03 2.29 11.77
N TRP A 394 -12.57 2.96 12.81
CA TRP A 394 -11.77 4.18 12.72
C TRP A 394 -10.95 4.36 13.99
N GLY A 395 -9.76 4.95 13.89
CA GLY A 395 -8.85 5.25 15.00
C GLY A 395 -7.95 6.46 14.80
N TRP A 396 -8.30 7.39 13.89
CA TRP A 396 -7.61 8.68 13.71
C TRP A 396 -6.13 8.55 13.39
N ASP A 397 -5.69 7.43 12.83
CA ASP A 397 -4.31 7.31 12.39
C ASP A 397 -4.06 8.17 11.15
N PRO A 398 -2.79 8.49 10.83
CA PRO A 398 -2.48 9.39 9.73
C PRO A 398 -3.13 9.01 8.40
N LYS A 399 -3.31 7.72 8.09
CA LYS A 399 -3.89 7.29 6.80
C LYS A 399 -5.38 7.59 6.72
N GLU A 400 -6.11 7.24 7.77
CA GLU A 400 -7.53 7.53 7.93
C GLU A 400 -7.77 9.06 7.89
N VAL A 401 -7.01 9.83 8.68
CA VAL A 401 -7.10 11.30 8.70
C VAL A 401 -6.74 11.89 7.34
N GLY A 402 -5.73 11.37 6.66
CA GLY A 402 -5.35 11.80 5.32
C GLY A 402 -6.44 11.58 4.27
N ALA A 403 -7.14 10.44 4.33
CA ALA A 403 -8.29 10.17 3.46
C ALA A 403 -9.44 11.16 3.72
N LEU A 404 -9.73 11.48 4.98
CA LEU A 404 -10.73 12.47 5.35
C LEU A 404 -10.36 13.89 4.88
N ILE A 405 -9.11 14.32 5.09
CA ILE A 405 -8.60 15.62 4.61
C ILE A 405 -8.75 15.71 3.10
N ALA A 406 -8.31 14.69 2.35
CA ALA A 406 -8.44 14.66 0.91
C ALA A 406 -9.91 14.77 0.47
N LEU A 407 -10.83 14.07 1.14
CA LEU A 407 -12.25 14.15 0.85
C LEU A 407 -12.80 15.56 1.05
N VAL A 408 -12.52 16.18 2.20
CA VAL A 408 -12.95 17.56 2.51
C VAL A 408 -12.36 18.56 1.52
N CYS A 409 -11.08 18.43 1.18
CA CYS A 409 -10.42 19.28 0.18
C CYS A 409 -11.11 19.24 -1.18
N TYR A 410 -11.68 18.12 -1.61
CA TYR A 410 -12.43 18.04 -2.87
C TYR A 410 -13.90 18.47 -2.74
N VAL A 411 -14.53 18.20 -1.59
CA VAL A 411 -15.93 18.57 -1.33
C VAL A 411 -16.11 20.09 -1.26
N ILE A 412 -15.17 20.82 -0.64
CA ILE A 412 -15.25 22.28 -0.47
C ILE A 412 -15.38 23.01 -1.83
N PRO A 413 -14.48 22.83 -2.81
CA PRO A 413 -14.61 23.50 -4.11
C PRO A 413 -15.87 23.09 -4.89
N LEU A 414 -16.30 21.83 -4.79
CA LEU A 414 -17.54 21.39 -5.45
C LEU A 414 -18.77 22.14 -4.91
N HIS A 415 -18.86 22.31 -3.59
CA HIS A 415 -19.94 23.08 -2.95
C HIS A 415 -19.80 24.58 -3.20
N ALA A 416 -18.58 25.13 -3.12
CA ALA A 416 -18.33 26.53 -3.43
C ALA A 416 -18.71 26.86 -4.89
N ARG A 417 -18.52 25.91 -5.83
CA ARG A 417 -18.96 26.07 -7.22
C ARG A 417 -20.48 26.04 -7.33
N TYR A 418 -21.13 25.11 -6.64
CA TYR A 418 -22.60 25.01 -6.59
C TYR A 418 -23.24 26.26 -6.00
N ALA A 419 -22.69 26.80 -4.91
CA ALA A 419 -23.12 28.05 -4.28
C ALA A 419 -22.74 29.32 -5.09
N GLY A 420 -22.02 29.17 -6.19
CA GLY A 420 -21.62 30.28 -7.07
C GLY A 420 -20.45 31.11 -6.57
N TRP A 421 -19.78 30.71 -5.49
CA TRP A 421 -18.64 31.40 -4.87
C TRP A 421 -17.37 31.30 -5.72
N ILE A 422 -17.09 30.15 -6.34
CA ILE A 422 -15.95 29.99 -7.25
C ILE A 422 -16.40 29.93 -8.71
N LYS A 423 -15.78 30.77 -9.54
CA LYS A 423 -15.98 30.79 -11.00
C LYS A 423 -14.98 29.85 -11.69
N ASP A 424 -14.93 29.87 -13.01
CA ASP A 424 -14.16 28.91 -13.83
C ASP A 424 -12.67 28.90 -13.49
N PHE A 425 -12.09 30.08 -13.26
CA PHE A 425 -10.71 30.23 -12.80
C PHE A 425 -10.49 29.60 -11.41
N GLY A 426 -11.35 29.92 -10.43
CA GLY A 426 -11.23 29.40 -9.07
C GLY A 426 -11.36 27.88 -9.02
N LEU A 427 -12.22 27.29 -9.87
CA LEU A 427 -12.34 25.85 -9.99
C LEU A 427 -11.07 25.20 -10.59
N ALA A 428 -10.43 25.84 -11.57
CA ALA A 428 -9.18 25.35 -12.14
C ALA A 428 -8.04 25.37 -11.10
N VAL A 429 -7.91 26.47 -10.34
CA VAL A 429 -6.95 26.56 -9.23
C VAL A 429 -7.23 25.48 -8.18
N ALA A 430 -8.50 25.34 -7.77
CA ALA A 430 -8.90 24.35 -6.78
C ALA A 430 -8.54 22.93 -7.23
N ALA A 431 -8.86 22.54 -8.48
CA ALA A 431 -8.54 21.20 -8.98
C ALA A 431 -7.03 20.89 -8.94
N VAL A 432 -6.18 21.88 -9.21
CA VAL A 432 -4.72 21.73 -9.16
C VAL A 432 -4.23 21.56 -7.72
N LEU A 433 -4.72 22.38 -6.79
CA LEU A 433 -4.36 22.32 -5.38
C LEU A 433 -4.91 21.09 -4.65
N CYS A 434 -6.15 20.67 -4.94
CA CYS A 434 -6.77 19.49 -4.34
C CYS A 434 -5.97 18.21 -4.65
N TYR A 435 -5.31 18.13 -5.81
CA TYR A 435 -4.48 16.99 -6.14
C TYR A 435 -3.30 16.83 -5.16
N ALA A 436 -2.78 17.92 -4.61
CA ALA A 436 -1.75 17.85 -3.58
C ALA A 436 -2.23 17.14 -2.31
N ALA A 437 -3.53 17.23 -1.96
CA ALA A 437 -4.11 16.50 -0.83
C ALA A 437 -4.15 14.98 -1.09
N ILE A 438 -4.37 14.56 -2.34
CA ILE A 438 -4.29 13.14 -2.73
C ILE A 438 -2.85 12.65 -2.62
N ILE A 439 -1.88 13.42 -3.12
CA ILE A 439 -0.46 13.07 -3.03
C ILE A 439 0.02 13.04 -1.56
N LEU A 440 -0.45 13.96 -0.71
CA LEU A 440 -0.20 13.95 0.72
C LEU A 440 -0.70 12.64 1.36
N SER A 441 -1.96 12.28 1.10
CA SER A 441 -2.58 11.06 1.64
C SER A 441 -1.95 9.77 1.10
N TRP A 442 -1.61 9.75 -0.19
CA TRP A 442 -1.08 8.56 -0.86
C TRP A 442 0.42 8.35 -0.62
N TYR A 443 1.23 9.40 -0.78
CA TYR A 443 2.70 9.31 -0.69
C TYR A 443 3.22 9.72 0.70
N VAL A 444 2.95 10.95 1.12
CA VAL A 444 3.59 11.52 2.33
C VAL A 444 3.26 10.71 3.57
N ILE A 445 2.00 10.29 3.72
CA ILE A 445 1.60 9.48 4.88
C ILE A 445 2.27 8.11 4.87
N ASN A 446 2.40 7.49 3.70
CA ASN A 446 2.99 6.15 3.57
C ASN A 446 4.52 6.13 3.80
N PHE A 447 5.24 7.20 3.47
CA PHE A 447 6.72 7.19 3.42
C PHE A 447 7.42 8.25 4.28
N VAL A 448 6.79 9.40 4.52
CA VAL A 448 7.41 10.51 5.29
C VAL A 448 6.99 10.45 6.75
N ILE A 449 5.70 10.25 7.00
CA ILE A 449 5.17 10.15 8.37
C ILE A 449 5.36 8.72 8.90
N ALA A 450 5.19 7.70 8.04
CA ALA A 450 5.46 6.28 8.30
C ALA A 450 5.01 5.79 9.69
N ALA A 451 3.91 6.34 10.20
CA ALA A 451 3.37 6.06 11.52
C ALA A 451 1.94 5.53 11.39
N GLY A 452 1.57 4.57 12.25
CA GLY A 452 0.25 3.94 12.27
C GLY A 452 0.20 2.59 11.55
N LEU A 453 -0.83 1.81 11.88
CA LEU A 453 -1.02 0.42 11.43
C LEU A 453 -1.17 0.29 9.90
N HIS A 454 -1.43 1.38 9.18
CA HIS A 454 -1.71 1.44 7.74
C HIS A 454 -0.50 1.80 6.86
N SER A 455 0.66 2.09 7.45
CA SER A 455 1.86 2.47 6.69
C SER A 455 2.61 1.23 6.22
N TYR A 456 2.30 0.74 5.03
CA TYR A 456 2.97 -0.43 4.42
C TYR A 456 3.98 -0.07 3.33
N GLY A 457 4.27 1.23 3.17
CA GLY A 457 5.20 1.74 2.17
C GLY A 457 6.65 1.45 2.55
N PHE A 458 7.14 0.23 2.30
CA PHE A 458 8.55 -0.13 2.51
C PHE A 458 9.37 0.00 1.21
N SER A 459 9.34 1.17 0.60
CA SER A 459 10.31 1.58 -0.44
C SER A 459 10.89 2.93 -0.06
N GLY A 460 12.11 2.92 0.49
CA GLY A 460 12.84 4.15 0.76
C GLY A 460 13.28 4.80 -0.55
N GLY A 461 12.68 5.93 -0.92
CA GLY A 461 13.13 6.70 -2.08
C GLY A 461 12.07 7.63 -2.67
N GLY A 462 12.51 8.79 -3.14
CA GLY A 462 11.70 9.71 -3.95
C GLY A 462 10.95 10.82 -3.20
N GLY A 463 11.16 10.96 -1.89
CA GLY A 463 10.47 11.98 -1.11
C GLY A 463 10.79 13.39 -1.59
N GLU A 464 12.05 13.62 -1.95
CA GLU A 464 12.53 14.87 -2.56
C GLU A 464 11.82 15.15 -3.88
N TRP A 465 11.63 14.15 -4.75
CA TRP A 465 10.93 14.31 -6.03
C TRP A 465 9.46 14.66 -5.85
N VAL A 466 8.80 14.06 -4.85
CA VAL A 466 7.39 14.34 -4.54
C VAL A 466 7.23 15.73 -3.92
N LEU A 467 8.12 16.12 -3.01
CA LEU A 467 8.14 17.48 -2.46
C LEU A 467 8.41 18.53 -3.54
N LEU A 468 9.40 18.28 -4.41
CA LEU A 468 9.72 19.15 -5.53
C LEU A 468 8.53 19.26 -6.50
N ALA A 469 7.87 18.16 -6.84
CA ALA A 469 6.67 18.18 -7.68
C ALA A 469 5.52 18.97 -7.02
N GLY A 470 5.36 18.86 -5.70
CA GLY A 470 4.41 19.66 -4.92
C GLY A 470 4.72 21.16 -4.95
N LEU A 471 5.99 21.52 -4.78
CA LEU A 471 6.46 22.91 -4.87
C LEU A 471 6.25 23.48 -6.28
N ILE A 472 6.65 22.76 -7.33
CA ILE A 472 6.43 23.15 -8.73
C ILE A 472 4.93 23.37 -9.01
N ASN A 473 4.06 22.50 -8.48
CA ASN A 473 2.62 22.63 -8.62
C ASN A 473 2.09 23.92 -7.96
N LEU A 474 2.54 24.23 -6.74
CA LEU A 474 2.16 25.44 -6.03
C LEU A 474 2.69 26.71 -6.72
N GLU A 475 3.98 26.71 -7.08
CA GLU A 475 4.62 27.80 -7.81
C GLU A 475 3.92 28.07 -9.14
N TRP A 476 3.56 27.01 -9.87
CA TRP A 476 2.81 27.14 -11.12
C TRP A 476 1.47 27.86 -10.92
N VAL A 477 0.71 27.51 -9.87
CA VAL A 477 -0.55 28.20 -9.55
C VAL A 477 -0.31 29.69 -9.26
N LEU A 478 0.73 30.02 -8.51
CA LEU A 478 1.08 31.41 -8.19
C LEU A 478 1.49 32.20 -9.45
N ILE A 479 2.38 31.64 -10.26
CA ILE A 479 2.86 32.23 -11.52
C ILE A 479 1.70 32.43 -12.49
N ALA A 480 0.87 31.40 -12.70
CA ALA A 480 -0.29 31.48 -13.58
C ALA A 480 -1.27 32.56 -13.11
N THR A 481 -1.56 32.62 -11.81
CA THR A 481 -2.44 33.64 -11.23
C THR A 481 -1.90 35.05 -11.46
N TRP A 482 -0.61 35.27 -11.20
CA TRP A 482 0.05 36.56 -11.42
C TRP A 482 0.03 36.97 -12.90
N LEU A 483 0.34 36.05 -13.82
CA LEU A 483 0.29 36.31 -15.26
C LEU A 483 -1.11 36.70 -15.73
N ILE A 484 -2.13 36.00 -15.24
CA ILE A 484 -3.54 36.28 -15.58
C ILE A 484 -3.95 37.66 -15.10
N GLN A 485 -3.65 38.00 -13.83
CA GLN A 485 -3.96 39.31 -13.26
C GLN A 485 -3.26 40.45 -14.02
N ARG A 486 -1.97 40.28 -14.32
CA ARG A 486 -1.19 41.27 -15.07
C ARG A 486 -1.79 41.52 -16.46
N ARG A 487 -2.23 40.47 -17.14
CA ARG A 487 -2.86 40.58 -18.47
C ARG A 487 -4.24 41.24 -18.41
N GLN A 488 -5.02 40.96 -17.38
CA GLN A 488 -6.32 41.62 -17.18
C GLN A 488 -6.14 43.11 -16.89
N ALA A 489 -5.17 43.47 -16.05
CA ALA A 489 -4.83 44.88 -15.80
C ALA A 489 -4.37 45.59 -17.07
N ALA A 490 -3.50 44.97 -17.87
CA ALA A 490 -3.03 45.52 -19.14
C ALA A 490 -4.09 45.60 -20.24
N ALA A 491 -5.21 44.88 -20.11
CA ALA A 491 -6.35 44.99 -21.02
C ALA A 491 -7.40 46.00 -20.55
N ALA A 492 -7.33 46.42 -19.28
CA ALA A 492 -8.23 47.40 -18.67
C ALA A 492 -7.65 48.83 -18.69
N ALA A 493 -6.32 48.95 -18.68
CA ALA A 493 -5.58 50.17 -19.01
C ALA A 493 -5.53 50.37 -20.53
#